data_AF-A0A7C6NCA3-F1
#
_entry.id   AF-A0A7C6NCA3-F1
#
_cell.length_a   1.000
_cell.length_b   1.000
_cell.length_c   1.000
_cell.angle_alpha   90.00
_cell.angle_beta   90.00
_cell.angle_gamma   90.00
#
_symmetry.space_group_name_H-M   'P 1'
#
loop_
_entity.id
_entity.type
_entity.pdbx_description
1 polymer ?
#
loop_
_entity_poly.entity_id
_entity_poly.type
_entity_poly.pdbx_seq_one_letter_code
_entity_poly.pdbx_strand_id
1 'polypeptide(L)'
;MGKNEYLHKRALSLKLVSLLNYLNYPFFLLGILFLFWIGIEYFLKFFFSPFVLERVATFSRPVTTVLSPAVVGYWTNRLAIKMLFHPRRRNAVWQGLIPARRSDLVHQIAAAVSEYLISPEIIQKYLRESGLLPEFLNRLYPAVREMLSEKKLANEVKAFLTQQVTRILEDPATEERITAYFKERIKNWSGIGPGKKLLAWTENIWGPVVINTLKKELSVLPASLERFLPYVEVSLEKLPEYIGENREQVEEVFTGFIITGLRSLDLESIIRQQLEKMDEAEIEQLITKTVSAELIFIQTSGGIFGTLVGLAAIFPFLVFVFAGAGLVLLLIYRLTVK
;
A
#
# COMPACT_ATOMS: atom_id res chain seq x y z
N MET A 1 -7.85 -2.04 -33.87
CA MET A 1 -7.17 -0.75 -34.12
C MET A 1 -6.09 -0.57 -33.04
N GLY A 2 -4.85 -0.26 -33.44
CA GLY A 2 -3.85 0.30 -32.53
C GLY A 2 -2.78 -0.63 -31.96
N LYS A 3 -2.18 -1.51 -32.79
CA LYS A 3 -0.89 -2.16 -32.48
C LYS A 3 0.24 -1.13 -32.67
N ASN A 4 0.28 -0.08 -31.84
CA ASN A 4 1.42 0.84 -31.79
C ASN A 4 2.46 0.24 -30.86
N GLU A 5 3.25 -0.64 -31.46
CA GLU A 5 4.49 -1.17 -30.95
C GLU A 5 5.47 0.00 -30.74
N TYR A 6 5.53 0.50 -29.51
CA TYR A 6 6.55 1.46 -29.09
C TYR A 6 7.93 0.78 -29.22
N LEU A 7 8.58 0.99 -30.36
CA LEU A 7 10.01 0.79 -30.56
C LEU A 7 10.78 1.77 -29.67
N HIS A 8 10.82 1.50 -28.36
CA HIS A 8 11.89 2.02 -27.52
C HIS A 8 13.18 1.42 -28.07
N LYS A 9 14.02 2.25 -28.71
CA LYS A 9 15.44 1.94 -28.90
C LYS A 9 15.96 1.52 -27.51
N ARG A 10 16.18 0.21 -27.31
CA ARG A 10 16.70 -0.30 -26.03
C ARG A 10 17.91 0.54 -25.66
N ALA A 11 17.84 1.18 -24.49
CA ALA A 11 18.92 1.99 -23.96
C ALA A 11 20.24 1.22 -24.09
N LEU A 12 21.34 1.92 -24.41
CA LEU A 12 22.65 1.30 -24.59
C LEU A 12 23.05 0.46 -23.36
N SER A 13 22.63 0.88 -22.16
CA SER A 13 22.77 0.11 -20.92
C SER A 13 22.17 -1.29 -21.00
N LEU A 14 20.95 -1.44 -21.53
CA LEU A 14 20.29 -2.75 -21.66
C LEU A 14 20.99 -3.67 -22.67
N LYS A 15 21.54 -3.10 -23.75
CA LYS A 15 22.36 -3.85 -24.72
C LYS A 15 23.69 -4.29 -24.09
N LEU A 16 24.33 -3.41 -23.31
CA LEU A 16 25.56 -3.70 -22.59
C LEU A 16 25.35 -4.81 -21.56
N VAL A 17 24.26 -4.76 -20.78
CA VAL A 17 23.87 -5.80 -19.82
C VAL A 17 23.66 -7.14 -20.53
N SER A 18 22.96 -7.14 -21.66
CA SER A 18 22.76 -8.37 -22.44
C SER A 18 24.09 -8.96 -22.94
N LEU A 19 25.03 -8.12 -23.41
CA LEU A 19 26.36 -8.57 -23.85
C LEU A 19 27.16 -9.15 -22.68
N LEU A 20 27.13 -8.47 -21.54
CA LEU A 20 27.85 -8.90 -20.34
C LEU A 20 27.27 -10.19 -19.77
N ASN A 21 25.95 -10.39 -19.83
CA ASN A 21 25.33 -11.65 -19.42
C ASN A 21 25.83 -12.86 -20.23
N TYR A 22 26.21 -12.70 -21.50
CA TYR A 22 26.85 -13.78 -22.26
C TYR A 22 28.21 -14.18 -21.68
N LEU A 23 28.91 -13.26 -21.01
CA LEU A 23 30.19 -13.55 -20.36
C LEU A 23 30.03 -14.34 -19.04
N ASN A 24 28.82 -14.47 -18.52
CA ASN A 24 28.58 -15.22 -17.28
C ASN A 24 29.01 -16.69 -17.39
N TYR A 25 28.65 -17.36 -18.50
CA TYR A 25 29.01 -18.75 -18.75
C TYR A 25 30.53 -18.98 -18.91
N PRO A 26 31.26 -18.21 -19.76
CA PRO A 26 32.69 -18.39 -19.88
C PRO A 26 33.45 -18.06 -18.59
N PHE A 27 33.06 -17.03 -17.83
CA PHE A 27 33.71 -16.77 -16.52
C PHE A 27 33.49 -17.91 -15.52
N PHE A 28 32.29 -18.50 -15.51
CA PHE A 28 32.02 -19.68 -14.69
C PHE A 28 32.92 -20.86 -15.07
N LEU A 29 32.98 -21.17 -16.37
CA LEU A 29 33.78 -22.27 -16.90
C LEU A 29 35.28 -22.05 -16.65
N LEU A 30 35.78 -20.83 -16.89
CA LEU A 30 37.16 -20.44 -16.60
C LEU A 30 37.50 -20.64 -15.12
N GLY A 31 36.57 -20.36 -14.21
CA GLY A 31 36.76 -20.64 -12.80
C GLY A 31 36.90 -22.13 -12.48
N ILE A 32 36.07 -22.98 -13.09
CA ILE A 32 36.18 -24.44 -12.93
C ILE A 32 37.51 -24.94 -13.50
N LEU A 33 37.87 -24.50 -14.70
CA LEU A 33 39.14 -24.86 -15.34
C LEU A 33 40.34 -24.39 -14.52
N PHE A 34 40.27 -23.21 -13.93
CA PHE A 34 41.32 -22.68 -13.07
C PHE A 34 41.48 -23.48 -11.77
N LEU A 35 40.37 -23.87 -11.11
CA LEU A 35 40.43 -24.75 -9.94
C LEU A 35 41.00 -26.13 -10.30
N PHE A 36 40.61 -26.67 -11.45
CA PHE A 36 41.16 -27.92 -11.96
C PHE A 36 42.66 -27.80 -12.26
N TRP A 37 43.09 -26.68 -12.85
CA TRP A 37 44.51 -26.37 -13.07
C TRP A 37 45.29 -26.33 -11.75
N ILE A 38 44.79 -25.63 -10.72
CA ILE A 38 45.42 -25.61 -9.39
C ILE A 38 45.55 -27.03 -8.83
N GLY A 39 44.50 -27.84 -8.95
CA GLY A 39 44.51 -29.24 -8.51
C GLY A 39 45.55 -30.09 -9.25
N ILE A 40 45.64 -29.95 -10.57
CA ILE A 40 46.66 -30.62 -11.39
C ILE A 40 48.05 -30.15 -10.97
N GLU A 41 48.29 -28.85 -10.88
CA GLU A 41 49.59 -28.30 -10.50
C GLU A 41 50.03 -28.80 -9.12
N TYR A 42 49.10 -28.93 -8.18
CA TYR A 42 49.36 -29.55 -6.89
C TYR A 42 49.68 -31.04 -7.00
N PHE A 43 48.93 -31.80 -7.81
CA PHE A 43 49.16 -33.23 -8.02
C PHE A 43 50.50 -33.52 -8.72
N LEU A 44 50.86 -32.72 -9.73
CA LEU A 44 52.11 -32.85 -10.47
C LEU A 44 53.35 -32.76 -9.57
N LYS A 45 53.26 -32.02 -8.44
CA LYS A 45 54.35 -31.93 -7.45
C LYS A 45 54.75 -33.28 -6.85
N PHE A 46 53.86 -34.27 -6.86
CA PHE A 46 54.14 -35.62 -6.34
C PHE A 46 54.84 -36.53 -7.35
N PHE A 47 54.71 -36.26 -8.66
CA PHE A 47 55.21 -37.15 -9.72
C PHE A 47 56.45 -36.64 -10.44
N PHE A 48 56.67 -35.31 -10.45
CA PHE A 48 57.71 -34.68 -11.25
C PHE A 48 58.78 -33.98 -10.41
N SER A 49 59.99 -33.90 -10.96
CA SER A 49 61.11 -33.20 -10.33
C SER A 49 60.94 -31.67 -10.37
N PRO A 50 61.59 -30.91 -9.47
CA PRO A 50 61.49 -29.45 -9.41
C PRO A 50 61.75 -28.73 -10.74
N PHE A 51 62.66 -29.26 -11.56
CA PHE A 51 63.01 -28.70 -12.86
C PHE A 51 61.86 -28.74 -13.88
N VAL A 52 61.09 -29.84 -13.92
CA VAL A 52 59.94 -29.97 -14.82
C VAL A 52 58.79 -29.08 -14.35
N LEU A 53 58.59 -28.99 -13.04
CA LEU A 53 57.57 -28.13 -12.42
C LEU A 53 57.83 -26.64 -12.71
N GLU A 54 59.10 -26.22 -12.70
CA GLU A 54 59.47 -24.83 -12.99
C GLU A 54 59.20 -24.44 -14.46
N ARG A 55 59.41 -25.36 -15.41
CA ARG A 55 59.04 -25.16 -16.82
C ARG A 55 57.54 -24.96 -16.99
N VAL A 56 56.74 -25.82 -16.36
CA VAL A 56 55.27 -25.73 -16.39
C VAL A 56 54.80 -24.43 -15.74
N ALA A 57 55.35 -24.08 -14.58
CA ALA A 57 55.03 -22.86 -13.85
C ALA A 57 55.38 -21.60 -14.66
N THR A 58 56.50 -21.60 -15.39
CA THR A 58 56.89 -20.44 -16.21
C THR A 58 55.87 -20.17 -17.33
N PHE A 59 55.33 -21.23 -17.92
CA PHE A 59 54.29 -21.11 -18.96
C PHE A 59 52.92 -20.73 -18.36
N SER A 60 52.56 -21.27 -17.19
CA SER A 60 51.26 -21.02 -16.58
C SER A 60 51.16 -19.70 -15.81
N ARG A 61 52.28 -19.20 -15.24
CA ARG A 61 52.33 -18.00 -14.40
C ARG A 61 51.55 -16.81 -14.97
N PRO A 62 51.79 -16.34 -16.21
CA PRO A 62 51.06 -15.20 -16.77
C PRO A 62 49.55 -15.44 -16.81
N VAL A 63 49.14 -16.65 -17.21
CA VAL A 63 47.73 -17.05 -17.28
C VAL A 63 47.12 -17.08 -15.88
N THR A 64 47.80 -17.67 -14.90
CA THR A 64 47.32 -17.73 -13.51
C THR A 64 47.25 -16.36 -12.84
N THR A 65 48.17 -15.44 -13.16
CA THR A 65 48.16 -14.06 -12.65
C THR A 65 46.94 -13.28 -13.13
N VAL A 66 46.45 -13.55 -14.35
CA VAL A 66 45.22 -12.92 -14.87
C VAL A 66 43.97 -13.65 -14.39
N LEU A 67 43.96 -14.98 -14.46
CA LEU A 67 42.78 -15.76 -14.13
C LEU A 67 42.45 -15.75 -12.64
N SER A 68 43.43 -15.73 -11.74
CA SER A 68 43.17 -15.74 -10.30
C SER A 68 42.28 -14.58 -9.83
N PRO A 69 42.59 -13.28 -10.08
CA PRO A 69 41.71 -12.19 -9.70
C PRO A 69 40.38 -12.19 -10.47
N ALA A 70 40.36 -12.63 -11.74
CA ALA A 70 39.13 -12.74 -12.53
C ALA A 70 38.15 -13.77 -11.93
N VAL A 71 38.66 -14.96 -11.60
CA VAL A 71 37.88 -16.05 -11.01
C VAL A 71 37.42 -15.68 -9.61
N VAL A 72 38.32 -15.15 -8.77
CA VAL A 72 37.96 -14.71 -7.41
C VAL A 72 36.91 -13.60 -7.46
N GLY A 73 37.07 -12.59 -8.32
CA GLY A 73 36.09 -11.50 -8.48
C GLY A 73 34.72 -11.98 -8.92
N TYR A 74 34.67 -12.87 -9.92
CA TYR A 74 33.42 -13.45 -10.41
C TYR A 74 32.72 -14.34 -9.36
N TRP A 75 33.44 -15.29 -8.76
CA TRP A 75 32.85 -16.26 -7.82
C TRP A 75 32.47 -15.63 -6.49
N THR A 76 33.27 -14.68 -5.98
CA THR A 76 32.95 -13.95 -4.75
C THR A 76 31.68 -13.13 -4.93
N ASN A 77 31.53 -12.43 -6.05
CA ASN A 77 30.33 -11.64 -6.28
C ASN A 77 29.09 -12.52 -6.54
N ARG A 78 29.27 -13.67 -7.21
CA ARG A 78 28.22 -14.70 -7.35
C ARG A 78 27.74 -15.19 -6.00
N LEU A 79 28.67 -15.43 -5.07
CA LEU A 79 28.36 -15.87 -3.72
C LEU A 79 27.64 -14.76 -2.94
N ALA A 80 28.15 -13.53 -2.98
CA ALA A 80 27.55 -12.39 -2.30
C ALA A 80 26.09 -12.16 -2.74
N ILE A 81 25.83 -12.20 -4.05
CA ILE A 81 24.47 -12.12 -4.60
C ILE A 81 23.60 -13.26 -4.07
N LYS A 82 24.09 -14.51 -4.09
CA LYS A 82 23.32 -15.63 -3.53
C LYS A 82 23.03 -15.47 -2.03
N MET A 83 23.97 -14.94 -1.27
CA MET A 83 23.83 -14.68 0.17
C MET A 83 22.82 -13.56 0.49
N LEU A 84 22.45 -12.72 -0.47
CA LEU A 84 21.34 -11.77 -0.26
C LEU A 84 19.99 -12.50 -0.14
N PHE A 85 19.80 -13.57 -0.90
CA PHE A 85 18.51 -14.27 -1.01
C PHE A 85 18.46 -15.59 -0.23
N HIS A 86 19.60 -16.26 -0.03
CA HIS A 86 19.65 -17.62 0.53
C HIS A 86 20.65 -17.75 1.69
N PRO A 87 20.41 -18.67 2.65
CA PRO A 87 19.20 -19.47 2.82
C PRO A 87 18.05 -18.62 3.37
N ARG A 88 16.81 -19.03 3.05
CA ARG A 88 15.60 -18.30 3.48
C ARG A 88 15.46 -18.31 5.00
N ARG A 89 15.69 -19.49 5.59
CA ARG A 89 15.73 -19.71 7.04
C ARG A 89 17.16 -19.63 7.57
N ARG A 90 17.30 -19.11 8.79
CA ARG A 90 18.57 -19.05 9.51
C ARG A 90 19.14 -20.47 9.68
N ASN A 91 20.36 -20.67 9.21
CA ASN A 91 21.13 -21.87 9.51
C ASN A 91 22.23 -21.55 10.55
N ALA A 92 23.09 -22.52 10.87
CA ALA A 92 24.14 -22.36 11.87
C ALA A 92 25.24 -21.34 11.49
N VAL A 93 25.32 -20.92 10.22
CA VAL A 93 26.44 -20.11 9.71
C VAL A 93 25.98 -18.72 9.23
N TRP A 94 24.86 -18.64 8.51
CA TRP A 94 24.30 -17.37 8.02
C TRP A 94 22.80 -17.47 7.68
N GLN A 95 22.21 -16.32 7.34
CA GLN A 95 20.86 -16.20 6.80
C GLN A 95 20.92 -15.22 5.61
N GLY A 96 20.04 -15.41 4.62
CA GLY A 96 19.89 -14.45 3.53
C GLY A 96 19.51 -13.07 4.06
N LEU A 97 20.12 -12.00 3.53
CA LEU A 97 19.89 -10.63 4.01
C LEU A 97 18.44 -10.15 3.79
N ILE A 98 17.84 -10.46 2.63
CA ILE A 98 16.47 -10.07 2.30
C ILE A 98 15.45 -10.82 3.18
N PRO A 99 15.52 -12.16 3.31
CA PRO A 99 14.69 -12.89 4.28
C PRO A 99 14.84 -12.36 5.71
N ALA A 100 16.06 -12.03 6.15
CA ALA A 100 16.32 -11.52 7.49
C ALA A 100 15.67 -10.14 7.76
N ARG A 101 15.49 -9.30 6.72
CA ARG A 101 14.86 -7.97 6.81
C ARG A 101 13.41 -7.95 6.33
N ARG A 102 12.76 -9.12 6.22
CA ARG A 102 11.40 -9.25 5.69
C ARG A 102 10.40 -8.32 6.36
N SER A 103 10.38 -8.24 7.70
CA SER A 103 9.41 -7.38 8.40
C SER A 103 9.55 -5.92 8.00
N ASP A 104 10.79 -5.43 7.95
CA ASP A 104 11.10 -4.04 7.65
C ASP A 104 10.73 -3.72 6.21
N LEU A 105 11.04 -4.63 5.27
CA LEU A 105 10.66 -4.50 3.87
C LEU A 105 9.14 -4.49 3.70
N VAL A 106 8.41 -5.37 4.40
CA VAL A 106 6.96 -5.41 4.35
C VAL A 106 6.34 -4.11 4.87
N HIS A 107 6.87 -3.56 5.97
CA HIS A 107 6.41 -2.26 6.49
C HIS A 107 6.67 -1.14 5.48
N GLN A 108 7.88 -1.05 4.94
CA GLN A 108 8.25 0.00 3.98
C GLN A 108 7.46 -0.09 2.68
N ILE A 109 7.25 -1.31 2.16
CA ILE A 109 6.44 -1.52 0.95
C ILE A 109 4.98 -1.18 1.22
N ALA A 110 4.40 -1.62 2.34
CA ALA A 110 3.01 -1.31 2.68
C ALA A 110 2.78 0.20 2.80
N ALA A 111 3.66 0.90 3.52
CA ALA A 111 3.62 2.35 3.65
C ALA A 111 3.73 3.05 2.28
N ALA A 112 4.73 2.68 1.47
CA ALA A 112 4.93 3.28 0.15
C ALA A 112 3.76 3.03 -0.82
N VAL A 113 3.19 1.82 -0.83
CA VAL A 113 2.04 1.49 -1.69
C VAL A 113 0.80 2.26 -1.23
N SER A 114 0.56 2.32 0.08
CA SER A 114 -0.58 3.05 0.65
C SER A 114 -0.49 4.56 0.38
N GLU A 115 0.70 5.14 0.53
CA GLU A 115 0.92 6.58 0.34
C GLU A 115 0.91 6.99 -1.14
N TYR A 116 1.60 6.24 -2.00
CA TYR A 116 1.90 6.68 -3.38
C TYR A 116 1.05 6.00 -4.46
N LEU A 117 0.47 4.82 -4.21
CA LEU A 117 -0.25 4.07 -5.25
C LEU A 117 -1.75 3.97 -4.99
N ILE A 118 -2.16 3.79 -3.73
CA ILE A 118 -3.55 3.50 -3.36
C ILE A 118 -4.01 4.45 -2.25
N SER A 119 -3.85 5.76 -2.46
CA SER A 119 -4.36 6.75 -1.52
C SER A 119 -5.84 7.10 -1.82
N PRO A 120 -6.63 7.49 -0.80
CA PRO A 120 -8.02 7.93 -1.00
C PRO A 120 -8.15 9.02 -2.06
N GLU A 121 -7.18 9.92 -2.15
CA GLU A 121 -7.13 11.02 -3.12
C GLU A 121 -6.93 10.51 -4.56
N ILE A 122 -6.04 9.53 -4.76
CA ILE A 122 -5.83 8.90 -6.08
C ILE A 122 -7.08 8.13 -6.50
N ILE A 123 -7.70 7.37 -5.60
CA ILE A 123 -8.93 6.62 -5.88
C ILE A 123 -10.06 7.58 -6.22
N GLN A 124 -10.23 8.66 -5.45
CA GLN A 124 -11.23 9.69 -5.73
C GLN A 124 -11.04 10.29 -7.13
N LYS A 125 -9.81 10.65 -7.48
CA LYS A 125 -9.49 11.20 -8.80
C LYS A 125 -9.83 10.19 -9.90
N TYR A 126 -9.42 8.94 -9.74
CA TYR A 126 -9.72 7.88 -10.70
C TYR A 126 -11.23 7.64 -10.86
N LEU A 127 -11.98 7.55 -9.75
CA LEU A 127 -13.43 7.35 -9.79
C LEU A 127 -14.18 8.48 -10.52
N ARG A 128 -13.69 9.72 -10.39
CA ARG A 128 -14.24 10.89 -11.11
C ARG A 128 -13.86 10.89 -12.58
N GLU A 129 -12.60 10.64 -12.92
CA GLU A 129 -12.10 10.70 -14.29
C GLU A 129 -12.54 9.51 -15.16
N SER A 130 -12.69 8.32 -14.57
CA SER A 130 -13.05 7.10 -15.29
C SER A 130 -14.52 7.01 -15.70
N GLY A 131 -15.39 7.89 -15.18
CA GLY A 131 -16.83 7.80 -15.40
C GLY A 131 -17.52 6.64 -14.66
N LEU A 132 -16.79 5.90 -13.82
CA LEU A 132 -17.33 4.78 -13.03
C LEU A 132 -18.42 5.24 -12.05
N LEU A 133 -18.25 6.41 -11.43
CA LEU A 133 -19.23 6.99 -10.51
C LEU A 133 -20.58 7.25 -11.21
N PRO A 134 -20.64 8.02 -12.32
CA PRO A 134 -21.88 8.18 -13.09
C PRO A 134 -22.47 6.87 -13.57
N GLU A 135 -21.66 5.92 -14.04
CA GLU A 135 -22.18 4.62 -14.52
C GLU A 135 -22.81 3.80 -13.39
N PHE A 136 -22.16 3.76 -12.23
CA PHE A 136 -22.67 3.08 -11.04
C PHE A 136 -23.97 3.73 -10.54
N LEU A 137 -24.03 5.06 -10.48
CA LEU A 137 -25.23 5.80 -10.09
C LEU A 137 -26.37 5.61 -11.08
N ASN A 138 -26.10 5.55 -12.38
CA ASN A 138 -27.12 5.25 -13.39
C ASN A 138 -27.68 3.83 -13.26
N ARG A 139 -26.88 2.87 -12.76
CA ARG A 139 -27.36 1.50 -12.46
C ARG A 139 -28.10 1.40 -11.13
N LEU A 140 -27.70 2.16 -10.11
CA LEU A 140 -28.37 2.18 -8.81
C LEU A 140 -29.66 2.99 -8.80
N TYR A 141 -29.71 4.08 -9.57
CA TYR A 141 -30.84 5.00 -9.55
C TYR A 141 -32.19 4.31 -9.81
N PRO A 142 -32.35 3.40 -10.80
CA PRO A 142 -33.59 2.66 -10.99
C PRO A 142 -33.97 1.81 -9.79
N ALA A 143 -33.00 1.10 -9.18
CA ALA A 143 -33.25 0.24 -8.02
C ALA A 143 -33.63 1.04 -6.77
N VAL A 144 -32.95 2.17 -6.53
CA VAL A 144 -33.28 3.09 -5.44
C VAL A 144 -34.65 3.73 -5.69
N ARG A 145 -34.94 4.15 -6.94
CA ARG A 145 -36.24 4.70 -7.31
C ARG A 145 -37.36 3.70 -7.08
N GLU A 146 -37.20 2.45 -7.52
CA GLU A 146 -38.17 1.38 -7.31
C GLU A 146 -38.42 1.17 -5.81
N MET A 147 -37.36 1.03 -5.00
CA MET A 147 -37.46 0.88 -3.55
C MET A 147 -38.15 2.07 -2.87
N LEU A 148 -37.88 3.30 -3.32
CA LEU A 148 -38.49 4.51 -2.78
C LEU A 148 -39.94 4.72 -3.26
N SER A 149 -40.29 4.24 -4.45
CA SER A 149 -41.64 4.31 -5.02
C SER A 149 -42.56 3.20 -4.51
N GLU A 150 -42.02 2.16 -3.87
CA GLU A 150 -42.84 1.15 -3.21
C GLU A 150 -43.54 1.73 -1.98
N LYS A 151 -44.87 1.58 -1.91
CA LYS A 151 -45.67 1.87 -0.70
C LYS A 151 -45.15 1.14 0.55
N LYS A 152 -44.39 0.07 0.35
CA LYS A 152 -43.73 -0.69 1.41
C LYS A 152 -42.80 0.19 2.25
N LEU A 153 -41.94 1.00 1.63
CA LEU A 153 -41.02 1.87 2.37
C LEU A 153 -41.78 2.92 3.18
N ALA A 154 -42.78 3.57 2.58
CA ALA A 154 -43.61 4.54 3.28
C ALA A 154 -44.30 3.92 4.51
N ASN A 155 -44.83 2.71 4.37
CA ASN A 155 -45.43 1.96 5.47
C ASN A 155 -44.40 1.56 6.54
N GLU A 156 -43.19 1.15 6.15
CA GLU A 156 -42.11 0.81 7.07
C GLU A 156 -41.63 2.04 7.86
N VAL A 157 -41.43 3.17 7.19
CA VAL A 157 -41.07 4.45 7.83
C VAL A 157 -42.18 4.89 8.80
N LYS A 158 -43.45 4.77 8.39
CA LYS A 158 -44.61 5.06 9.23
C LYS A 158 -44.61 4.21 10.50
N ALA A 159 -44.50 2.89 10.33
CA ALA A 159 -44.48 1.94 11.44
C ALA A 159 -43.29 2.22 12.38
N PHE A 160 -42.11 2.49 11.82
CA PHE A 160 -40.93 2.84 12.59
C PHE A 160 -41.12 4.12 13.40
N LEU A 161 -41.60 5.21 12.79
CA LEU A 161 -41.82 6.49 13.48
C LEU A 161 -42.84 6.36 14.61
N THR A 162 -43.99 5.72 14.36
CA THR A 162 -44.99 5.48 15.39
C THR A 162 -44.40 4.65 16.53
N GLN A 163 -43.69 3.57 16.21
CA GLN A 163 -43.08 2.71 17.22
C GLN A 163 -42.00 3.43 18.05
N GLN A 164 -41.11 4.19 17.42
CA GLN A 164 -40.06 4.93 18.14
C GLN A 164 -40.66 6.00 19.06
N VAL A 165 -41.64 6.76 18.58
CA VAL A 165 -42.32 7.80 19.38
C VAL A 165 -43.04 7.18 20.57
N THR A 166 -43.79 6.09 20.35
CA THR A 166 -44.44 5.35 21.44
C THR A 166 -43.42 4.83 22.45
N ARG A 167 -42.34 4.19 21.99
CA ARG A 167 -41.29 3.65 22.86
C ARG A 167 -40.60 4.73 23.70
N ILE A 168 -40.32 5.89 23.10
CA ILE A 168 -39.71 7.02 23.82
C ILE A 168 -40.68 7.56 24.88
N LEU A 169 -41.97 7.65 24.58
CA LEU A 169 -42.97 8.22 25.50
C LEU A 169 -43.39 7.25 26.61
N GLU A 170 -43.32 5.94 26.37
CA GLU A 170 -43.61 4.90 27.37
C GLU A 170 -42.40 4.55 28.27
N ASP A 171 -41.20 5.01 27.92
CA ASP A 171 -40.00 4.78 28.71
C ASP A 171 -40.03 5.56 30.04
N PRO A 172 -40.02 4.88 31.20
CA PRO A 172 -40.07 5.53 32.51
C PRO A 172 -38.94 6.54 32.72
N ALA A 173 -37.75 6.27 32.18
CA ALA A 173 -36.61 7.18 32.28
C ALA A 173 -36.84 8.48 31.48
N THR A 174 -37.56 8.38 30.36
CA THR A 174 -37.93 9.55 29.56
C THR A 174 -39.02 10.37 30.23
N GLU A 175 -40.02 9.73 30.84
CA GLU A 175 -41.05 10.41 31.64
C GLU A 175 -40.43 11.22 32.80
N GLU A 176 -39.46 10.64 33.51
CA GLU A 176 -38.75 11.31 34.58
C GLU A 176 -37.91 12.49 34.08
N ARG A 177 -37.19 12.32 32.95
CA ARG A 177 -36.42 13.41 32.31
C ARG A 177 -37.30 14.57 31.88
N ILE A 178 -38.45 14.29 31.26
CA ILE A 178 -39.40 15.31 30.84
C ILE A 178 -39.95 16.05 32.06
N THR A 179 -40.34 15.30 33.10
CA THR A 179 -40.84 15.88 34.37
C THR A 179 -39.78 16.77 35.01
N ALA A 180 -38.53 16.32 35.07
CA ALA A 180 -37.40 17.07 35.62
C ALA A 180 -37.11 18.34 34.82
N TYR A 181 -37.08 18.25 33.49
CA TYR A 181 -36.88 19.39 32.58
C TYR A 181 -37.96 20.46 32.78
N PHE A 182 -39.24 20.07 32.80
CA PHE A 182 -40.32 21.03 33.03
C PHE A 182 -40.29 21.60 34.44
N LYS A 183 -39.98 20.80 35.47
CA LYS A 183 -39.84 21.28 36.85
C LYS A 183 -38.72 22.31 36.98
N GLU A 184 -37.59 22.08 36.32
CA GLU A 184 -36.48 23.03 36.26
C GLU A 184 -36.86 24.30 35.49
N ARG A 185 -37.55 24.16 34.35
CA ARG A 185 -38.00 25.31 33.55
C ARG A 185 -39.04 26.15 34.29
N ILE A 186 -39.95 25.52 35.02
CA ILE A 186 -40.94 26.16 35.89
C ILE A 186 -40.24 26.92 37.02
N LYS A 187 -39.28 26.30 37.71
CA LYS A 187 -38.50 26.92 38.78
C LYS A 187 -37.68 28.13 38.31
N ASN A 188 -37.16 28.05 37.08
CA ASN A 188 -36.40 29.13 36.45
C ASN A 188 -37.29 30.12 35.68
N TRP A 189 -38.61 29.93 35.66
CA TRP A 189 -39.53 30.82 34.98
C TRP A 189 -39.73 32.10 35.80
N SER A 190 -38.99 33.15 35.45
CA SER A 190 -39.24 34.47 35.99
C SER A 190 -40.38 35.14 35.22
N GLY A 191 -41.56 35.23 35.85
CA GLY A 191 -42.67 36.03 35.33
C GLY A 191 -42.25 37.47 35.00
N ILE A 192 -42.88 38.05 33.98
CA ILE A 192 -42.68 39.44 33.57
C ILE A 192 -43.40 40.36 34.58
N GLY A 193 -42.66 41.17 35.34
CA GLY A 193 -43.23 42.28 36.16
C GLY A 193 -43.03 42.18 37.70
N PRO A 194 -43.48 43.22 38.45
CA PRO A 194 -43.11 43.46 39.86
C PRO A 194 -43.75 42.50 40.91
N GLY A 195 -44.20 41.32 40.51
CA GLY A 195 -44.83 40.29 41.37
C GLY A 195 -43.94 39.09 41.71
N LYS A 196 -42.61 39.21 41.59
CA LYS A 196 -41.65 38.07 41.64
C LYS A 196 -41.72 37.20 42.91
N LYS A 197 -42.00 37.80 44.08
CA LYS A 197 -42.19 37.06 45.35
C LYS A 197 -43.64 36.57 45.56
N LEU A 198 -44.62 37.27 45.00
CA LEU A 198 -46.04 36.91 45.10
C LEU A 198 -46.44 35.77 44.16
N LEU A 199 -45.65 35.47 43.13
CA LEU A 199 -45.88 34.33 42.23
C LEU A 199 -45.13 33.05 42.65
N ALA A 200 -44.11 33.16 43.51
CA ALA A 200 -43.33 32.00 43.93
C ALA A 200 -44.14 31.00 44.80
N TRP A 201 -45.07 31.48 45.63
CA TRP A 201 -45.92 30.57 46.41
C TRP A 201 -46.97 29.85 45.56
N THR A 202 -47.38 30.43 44.42
CA THR A 202 -48.36 29.81 43.53
C THR A 202 -47.74 28.67 42.71
N GLU A 203 -46.41 28.66 42.51
CA GLU A 203 -45.65 27.60 41.84
C GLU A 203 -45.97 26.20 42.40
N ASN A 204 -46.04 26.08 43.73
CA ASN A 204 -46.38 24.82 44.39
C ASN A 204 -47.82 24.35 44.15
N ILE A 205 -48.69 25.24 43.66
CA ILE A 205 -50.11 24.96 43.39
C ILE A 205 -50.32 24.65 41.90
N TRP A 206 -49.79 25.46 40.99
CA TRP A 206 -50.01 25.27 39.54
C TRP A 206 -48.95 24.38 38.87
N GLY A 207 -47.73 24.29 39.41
CA GLY A 207 -46.64 23.51 38.83
C GLY A 207 -46.98 22.01 38.64
N PRO A 208 -47.48 21.31 39.67
CA PRO A 208 -47.92 19.92 39.54
C PRO A 208 -49.07 19.74 38.55
N VAL A 209 -49.99 20.70 38.49
CA VAL A 209 -51.13 20.70 37.56
C VAL A 209 -50.64 20.81 36.12
N VAL A 210 -49.71 21.73 35.84
CA VAL A 210 -49.12 21.89 34.51
C VAL A 210 -48.34 20.65 34.09
N ILE A 211 -47.53 20.08 34.99
CA ILE A 211 -46.78 18.85 34.71
C ILE A 211 -47.73 17.68 34.41
N ASN A 212 -48.78 17.48 35.21
CA ASN A 212 -49.75 16.40 34.95
C ASN A 212 -50.56 16.63 33.66
N THR A 213 -50.93 17.86 33.35
CA THR A 213 -51.61 18.18 32.08
C THR A 213 -50.68 17.94 30.89
N LEU A 214 -49.40 18.32 30.99
CA LEU A 214 -48.40 18.03 29.96
C LEU A 214 -48.17 16.53 29.79
N LYS A 215 -48.09 15.75 30.88
CA LYS A 215 -48.02 14.28 30.81
C LYS A 215 -49.21 13.69 30.07
N LYS A 216 -50.42 14.19 30.38
CA LYS A 216 -51.64 13.76 29.70
C LYS A 216 -51.58 14.10 28.21
N GLU A 217 -51.12 15.29 27.84
CA GLU A 217 -51.02 15.69 26.43
C GLU A 217 -49.92 14.93 25.67
N LEU A 218 -48.78 14.68 26.31
CA LEU A 218 -47.68 13.84 25.80
C LEU A 218 -48.12 12.41 25.53
N SER A 219 -49.01 11.85 26.35
CA SER A 219 -49.54 10.49 26.14
C SER A 219 -50.40 10.35 24.87
N VAL A 220 -50.97 11.47 24.37
CA VAL A 220 -51.77 11.50 23.13
C VAL A 220 -50.92 11.84 21.90
N LEU A 221 -49.65 12.19 22.10
CA LEU A 221 -48.72 12.62 21.05
C LEU A 221 -48.47 11.56 19.97
N PRO A 222 -48.39 10.24 20.26
CA PRO A 222 -48.30 9.21 19.22
C PRO A 222 -49.50 9.23 18.26
N ALA A 223 -50.71 9.37 18.80
CA ALA A 223 -51.94 9.45 18.01
C ALA A 223 -52.04 10.76 17.22
N SER A 224 -51.50 11.85 17.76
CA SER A 224 -51.37 13.11 17.01
C SER A 224 -50.35 13.00 15.87
N LEU A 225 -49.28 12.23 16.06
CA LEU A 225 -48.27 11.95 15.04
C LEU A 225 -48.90 11.27 13.81
N GLU A 226 -49.89 10.39 14.01
CA GLU A 226 -50.61 9.73 12.91
C GLU A 226 -51.28 10.71 11.94
N ARG A 227 -51.64 11.91 12.40
CA ARG A 227 -52.21 12.96 11.53
C ARG A 227 -51.16 13.61 10.63
N PHE A 228 -49.89 13.55 11.03
CA PHE A 228 -48.77 14.10 10.27
C PHE A 228 -48.12 13.06 9.34
N LEU A 229 -48.32 11.76 9.60
CA LEU A 229 -47.77 10.68 8.76
C LEU A 229 -48.16 10.75 7.27
N PRO A 230 -49.39 11.17 6.87
CA PRO A 230 -49.72 11.35 5.45
C PRO A 230 -48.86 12.41 4.75
N TYR A 231 -48.42 13.46 5.46
CA TYR A 231 -47.52 14.45 4.88
C TYR A 231 -46.13 13.87 4.63
N VAL A 232 -45.66 12.99 5.53
CA VAL A 232 -44.41 12.25 5.35
C VAL A 232 -44.52 11.29 4.16
N GLU A 233 -45.65 10.59 4.02
CA GLU A 233 -45.92 9.69 2.89
C GLU A 233 -45.86 10.43 1.55
N VAL A 234 -46.55 11.59 1.43
CA VAL A 234 -46.49 12.43 0.22
C VAL A 234 -45.07 12.94 -0.06
N SER A 235 -44.29 13.27 0.97
CA SER A 235 -42.89 13.66 0.81
C SER A 235 -42.01 12.49 0.35
N LEU A 236 -42.25 11.28 0.84
CA LEU A 236 -41.53 10.07 0.42
C LEU A 236 -41.85 9.70 -1.04
N GLU A 237 -43.11 9.86 -1.47
CA GLU A 237 -43.53 9.60 -2.86
C GLU A 237 -42.84 10.52 -3.87
N LYS A 238 -42.56 11.77 -3.48
CA LYS A 238 -41.87 12.77 -4.34
C LYS A 238 -40.34 12.67 -4.30
N LEU A 239 -39.81 11.93 -3.34
CA LEU A 239 -38.38 11.79 -3.10
C LEU A 239 -37.60 11.20 -4.29
N PRO A 240 -38.09 10.16 -5.00
CA PRO A 240 -37.42 9.65 -6.20
C PRO A 240 -37.34 10.68 -7.33
N GLU A 241 -38.38 11.51 -7.52
CA GLU A 241 -38.38 12.59 -8.52
C GLU A 241 -37.34 13.65 -8.17
N TYR A 242 -37.27 14.04 -6.89
CA TYR A 242 -36.27 14.99 -6.40
C TYR A 242 -34.84 14.48 -6.60
N ILE A 243 -34.56 13.19 -6.34
CA ILE A 243 -33.26 12.55 -6.61
C ILE A 243 -32.95 12.54 -8.12
N GLY A 244 -33.97 12.32 -8.96
CA GLY A 244 -33.84 12.32 -10.41
C GLY A 244 -33.50 13.67 -11.00
N GLU A 245 -34.14 14.73 -10.52
CA GLU A 245 -33.91 16.11 -10.96
C GLU A 245 -32.58 16.66 -10.43
N ASN A 246 -32.14 16.24 -9.25
CA ASN A 246 -30.91 16.72 -8.61
C ASN A 246 -29.76 15.72 -8.73
N ARG A 247 -29.67 14.99 -9.86
CA ARG A 247 -28.67 13.94 -10.07
C ARG A 247 -27.24 14.37 -9.71
N GLU A 248 -26.80 15.54 -10.18
CA GLU A 248 -25.45 16.06 -9.90
C GLU A 248 -25.16 16.19 -8.39
N GLN A 249 -26.13 16.68 -7.62
CA GLN A 249 -25.99 16.81 -6.15
C GLN A 249 -25.96 15.44 -5.48
N VAL A 250 -26.74 14.49 -5.98
CA VAL A 250 -26.73 13.10 -5.50
C VAL A 250 -25.37 12.46 -5.79
N GLU A 251 -24.77 12.71 -6.96
CA GLU A 251 -23.43 12.23 -7.28
C GLU A 251 -22.38 12.80 -6.32
N GLU A 252 -22.49 14.08 -5.97
CA GLU A 252 -21.57 14.73 -5.04
C GLU A 252 -21.67 14.15 -3.63
N VAL A 253 -22.90 13.95 -3.12
CA VAL A 253 -23.15 13.31 -1.81
C VAL A 253 -22.60 11.89 -1.80
N PHE A 254 -22.88 11.11 -2.85
CA PHE A 254 -22.40 9.74 -2.96
C PHE A 254 -20.87 9.67 -3.04
N THR A 255 -20.26 10.60 -3.78
CA THR A 255 -18.80 10.73 -3.87
C THR A 255 -18.21 11.08 -2.49
N GLY A 256 -18.82 12.01 -1.77
CA GLY A 256 -18.41 12.36 -0.39
C GLY A 256 -18.48 11.18 0.57
N PHE A 257 -19.54 10.35 0.45
CA PHE A 257 -19.68 9.12 1.23
C PHE A 257 -18.56 8.11 0.92
N ILE A 258 -18.27 7.86 -0.36
CA ILE A 258 -17.17 6.98 -0.77
C ILE A 258 -15.83 7.50 -0.24
N ILE A 259 -15.54 8.80 -0.39
CA ILE A 259 -14.28 9.38 0.09
C ILE A 259 -14.13 9.19 1.60
N THR A 260 -15.20 9.47 2.35
CA THR A 260 -15.20 9.30 3.81
C THR A 260 -15.00 7.84 4.19
N GLY A 261 -15.66 6.92 3.48
CA GLY A 261 -15.46 5.48 3.65
C GLY A 261 -14.06 5.01 3.30
N LEU A 262 -13.45 5.51 2.23
CA LEU A 262 -12.08 5.18 1.85
C LEU A 262 -11.07 5.69 2.87
N ARG A 263 -11.31 6.86 3.45
CA ARG A 263 -10.46 7.45 4.51
C ARG A 263 -10.54 6.70 5.84
N SER A 264 -11.64 6.00 6.11
CA SER A 264 -11.75 5.16 7.30
C SER A 264 -11.09 3.79 7.11
N LEU A 265 -10.71 3.42 5.88
CA LEU A 265 -9.94 2.20 5.61
C LEU A 265 -8.45 2.46 5.89
N ASP A 266 -7.90 1.68 6.81
CA ASP A 266 -6.45 1.59 7.02
C ASP A 266 -5.84 0.65 5.97
N LEU A 267 -5.67 1.18 4.75
CA LEU A 267 -5.12 0.44 3.61
C LEU A 267 -3.70 -0.07 3.87
N GLU A 268 -2.89 0.70 4.60
CA GLU A 268 -1.54 0.29 4.99
C GLU A 268 -1.60 -1.01 5.80
N SER A 269 -2.47 -1.07 6.82
CA SER A 269 -2.62 -2.29 7.64
C SER A 269 -3.11 -3.49 6.83
N ILE A 270 -4.04 -3.26 5.88
CA ILE A 270 -4.58 -4.33 5.02
C ILE A 270 -3.46 -4.89 4.13
N ILE A 271 -2.71 -4.02 3.47
CA ILE A 271 -1.59 -4.42 2.60
C ILE A 271 -0.53 -5.12 3.43
N ARG A 272 -0.18 -4.59 4.61
CA ARG A 272 0.79 -5.19 5.52
C ARG A 272 0.39 -6.61 5.92
N GLN A 273 -0.85 -6.82 6.35
CA GLN A 273 -1.36 -8.14 6.72
C GLN A 273 -1.34 -9.12 5.56
N GLN A 274 -1.61 -8.67 4.33
CA GLN A 274 -1.51 -9.52 3.14
C GLN A 274 -0.07 -9.91 2.85
N LEU A 275 0.85 -8.95 2.86
CA LEU A 275 2.29 -9.21 2.66
C LEU A 275 2.89 -10.08 3.77
N GLU A 276 2.41 -9.97 5.01
CA GLU A 276 2.83 -10.81 6.13
C GLU A 276 2.37 -12.27 5.98
N LYS A 277 1.25 -12.52 5.30
CA LYS A 277 0.74 -13.88 5.02
C LYS A 277 1.48 -14.59 3.89
N MET A 278 2.12 -13.84 2.99
CA MET A 278 2.89 -14.39 1.88
C MET A 278 4.08 -15.20 2.41
N ASP A 279 4.33 -16.36 1.82
CA ASP A 279 5.47 -17.18 2.24
C ASP A 279 6.82 -16.57 1.80
N GLU A 280 7.93 -17.11 2.32
CA GLU A 280 9.27 -16.62 1.96
C GLU A 280 9.57 -16.77 0.45
N ALA A 281 8.94 -17.73 -0.24
CA ALA A 281 9.18 -18.00 -1.65
C ALA A 281 8.47 -16.98 -2.54
N GLU A 282 7.25 -16.58 -2.19
CA GLU A 282 6.45 -15.60 -2.90
C GLU A 282 7.08 -14.20 -2.85
N ILE A 283 7.55 -13.78 -1.67
CA ILE A 283 8.28 -12.51 -1.51
C ILE A 283 9.58 -12.53 -2.31
N GLU A 284 10.31 -13.66 -2.27
CA GLU A 284 11.48 -13.84 -3.10
C GLU A 284 11.11 -13.69 -4.59
N GLN A 285 10.05 -14.33 -5.08
CA GLN A 285 9.65 -14.20 -6.48
C GLN A 285 9.29 -12.76 -6.87
N LEU A 286 8.60 -12.01 -5.99
CA LEU A 286 8.26 -10.61 -6.23
C LEU A 286 9.51 -9.74 -6.43
N ILE A 287 10.54 -9.95 -5.60
CA ILE A 287 11.77 -9.13 -5.64
C ILE A 287 12.74 -9.64 -6.72
N THR A 288 12.89 -10.96 -6.80
CA THR A 288 14.00 -11.64 -7.49
C THR A 288 13.74 -11.75 -8.99
N LYS A 289 12.48 -11.88 -9.42
CA LYS A 289 12.15 -12.05 -10.84
C LYS A 289 12.52 -10.81 -11.69
N THR A 290 12.51 -9.63 -11.08
CA THR A 290 12.89 -8.37 -11.72
C THR A 290 14.37 -8.06 -11.50
N VAL A 291 14.87 -8.24 -10.27
CA VAL A 291 16.23 -7.80 -9.90
C VAL A 291 17.33 -8.77 -10.37
N SER A 292 17.06 -10.08 -10.46
CA SER A 292 18.11 -11.08 -10.74
C SER A 292 18.78 -10.93 -12.10
N ALA A 293 18.03 -10.48 -13.11
CA ALA A 293 18.59 -10.29 -14.45
C ALA A 293 19.65 -9.17 -14.46
N GLU A 294 19.50 -8.16 -13.59
CA GLU A 294 20.43 -7.05 -13.44
C GLU A 294 21.61 -7.39 -12.53
N LEU A 295 21.44 -8.31 -11.58
CA LEU A 295 22.53 -8.74 -10.68
C LEU A 295 23.64 -9.51 -11.42
N ILE A 296 23.32 -10.20 -12.52
CA ILE A 296 24.33 -10.90 -13.34
C ILE A 296 25.37 -9.92 -13.88
N PHE A 297 24.97 -8.69 -14.24
CA PHE A 297 25.90 -7.64 -14.67
C PHE A 297 26.97 -7.36 -13.62
N ILE A 298 26.59 -7.26 -12.34
CA ILE A 298 27.53 -7.02 -11.25
C ILE A 298 28.50 -8.20 -11.14
N GLN A 299 27.98 -9.43 -11.27
CA GLN A 299 28.78 -10.66 -11.21
C GLN A 299 29.83 -10.73 -12.33
N THR A 300 29.42 -10.46 -13.57
CA THR A 300 30.31 -10.47 -14.73
C THR A 300 31.29 -9.31 -14.69
N SER A 301 30.88 -8.15 -14.17
CA SER A 301 31.76 -7.00 -13.96
C SER A 301 32.87 -7.34 -12.97
N GLY A 302 32.57 -8.07 -11.89
CA GLY A 302 33.59 -8.57 -10.96
C GLY A 302 34.66 -9.43 -11.65
N GLY A 303 34.25 -10.29 -12.58
CA GLY A 303 35.18 -11.07 -13.42
C GLY A 303 36.02 -10.19 -14.34
N ILE A 304 35.40 -9.21 -15.01
CA ILE A 304 36.08 -8.27 -15.92
C ILE A 304 37.10 -7.42 -15.17
N PHE A 305 36.72 -6.81 -14.04
CA PHE A 305 37.64 -6.02 -13.23
C PHE A 305 38.79 -6.88 -12.69
N GLY A 306 38.51 -8.12 -12.28
CA GLY A 306 39.56 -9.07 -11.92
C GLY A 306 40.55 -9.33 -13.06
N THR A 307 40.06 -9.53 -14.29
CA THR A 307 40.91 -9.65 -15.49
C THR A 307 41.75 -8.39 -15.71
N LEU A 308 41.15 -7.19 -15.59
CA LEU A 308 41.86 -5.93 -15.75
C LEU A 308 42.96 -5.75 -14.70
N VAL A 309 42.68 -6.08 -13.43
CA VAL A 309 43.67 -6.06 -12.35
C VAL A 309 44.81 -7.03 -12.63
N GLY A 310 44.50 -8.25 -13.07
CA GLY A 310 45.51 -9.24 -13.44
C GLY A 310 46.37 -8.82 -14.65
N LEU A 311 45.76 -8.18 -15.65
CA LEU A 311 46.50 -7.60 -16.78
C LEU A 311 47.41 -6.45 -16.34
N ALA A 312 46.93 -5.59 -15.43
CA ALA A 312 47.75 -4.52 -14.87
C ALA A 312 48.92 -5.04 -14.02
N ALA A 313 48.76 -6.21 -13.38
CA ALA A 313 49.86 -6.87 -12.67
C ALA A 313 50.97 -7.37 -13.61
N ILE A 314 50.62 -7.77 -14.84
CA ILE A 314 51.59 -8.17 -15.88
C ILE A 314 52.17 -6.94 -16.58
N PHE A 315 51.33 -5.93 -16.83
CA PHE A 315 51.67 -4.72 -17.57
C PHE A 315 51.42 -3.48 -16.69
N PRO A 316 52.41 -3.05 -15.88
CA PRO A 316 52.22 -1.96 -14.90
C PRO A 316 51.74 -0.64 -15.50
N PHE A 317 52.05 -0.35 -16.77
CA PHE A 317 51.59 0.87 -17.43
C PHE A 317 50.05 0.94 -17.56
N LEU A 318 49.36 -0.21 -17.60
CA LEU A 318 47.90 -0.26 -17.67
C LEU A 318 47.23 0.32 -16.42
N VAL A 319 47.92 0.36 -15.28
CA VAL A 319 47.41 1.00 -14.06
C VAL A 319 47.08 2.47 -14.32
N PHE A 320 47.97 3.19 -15.00
CA PHE A 320 47.75 4.61 -15.33
C PHE A 320 46.63 4.78 -16.36
N VAL A 321 46.53 3.87 -17.32
CA VAL A 321 45.45 3.87 -18.33
C VAL A 321 44.09 3.67 -17.65
N PHE A 322 43.97 2.67 -16.77
CA PHE A 322 42.74 2.37 -16.06
C PHE A 322 42.37 3.47 -15.05
N ALA A 323 43.34 4.05 -14.36
CA ALA A 323 43.12 5.18 -13.47
C ALA A 323 42.60 6.41 -14.25
N GLY A 324 43.22 6.73 -15.39
CA GLY A 324 42.76 7.81 -16.27
C GLY A 324 41.35 7.58 -16.79
N ALA A 325 41.04 6.37 -17.27
CA ALA A 325 39.70 6.00 -17.70
C ALA A 325 38.67 6.12 -16.56
N GLY A 326 39.04 5.69 -15.35
CA GLY A 326 38.21 5.82 -14.15
C GLY A 326 37.90 7.27 -13.80
N LEU A 327 38.89 8.17 -13.89
CA LEU A 327 38.70 9.60 -13.66
C LEU A 327 37.78 10.25 -14.71
N VAL A 328 37.93 9.88 -15.98
CA VAL A 328 37.04 10.35 -17.06
C VAL A 328 35.60 9.88 -16.80
N LEU A 329 35.40 8.61 -16.44
CA LEU A 329 34.08 8.08 -16.09
C LEU A 329 33.48 8.80 -14.88
N LEU A 330 34.28 9.11 -13.86
CA LEU A 330 33.84 9.85 -12.67
C LEU A 330 33.44 11.29 -13.03
N LEU A 331 34.20 11.95 -13.90
CA LEU A 331 33.88 13.29 -14.40
C LEU A 331 32.54 13.27 -15.15
N ILE A 332 32.37 12.33 -16.08
CA ILE A 332 31.11 12.15 -16.83
C ILE A 332 29.96 11.91 -15.84
N TYR A 333 30.13 11.01 -14.88
CA TYR A 333 29.12 10.73 -13.86
C TYR A 333 28.70 12.01 -13.11
N ARG A 334 29.65 12.79 -12.59
CA ARG A 334 29.35 14.05 -11.88
C ARG A 334 28.67 15.11 -12.75
N LEU A 335 28.94 15.14 -14.05
CA LEU A 335 28.33 16.11 -14.97
C LEU A 335 26.92 15.69 -15.42
N THR A 336 26.65 14.38 -15.42
CA THR A 336 25.39 13.83 -15.96
C THR A 336 24.35 13.56 -14.88
N VAL A 337 24.80 13.22 -13.66
CA VAL A 337 23.92 12.99 -12.50
C VAL A 337 23.84 14.28 -11.70
N LYS A 338 22.70 14.98 -11.81
CA LYS A 338 22.33 16.16 -10.99
C LYS A 338 21.49 15.75 -9.81
#